data_AF-A0A4Q3UIA8-F1
#
_entry.id   AF-A0A4Q3UIA8-F1
#
_cell.length_a   1.000
_cell.length_b   1.000
_cell.length_c   1.000
_cell.angle_alpha   90.00
_cell.angle_beta   90.00
_cell.angle_gamma   90.00
#
_symmetry.space_group_name_H-M   'P 1'
#
loop_
_entity.id
_entity.type
_entity.pdbx_description
1 polymer ?
#
loop_
_entity_poly.entity_id
_entity_poly.type
_entity_poly.pdbx_seq_one_letter_code
_entity_poly.pdbx_strand_id
1 'polypeptide(L)'
;MACGDNAGSKDAKGDDSTSAMPTAVKLKEENVTYKDDTTNLNGFVAFDESFSTARPAVIIVPEWWGLNEYPKKRARELAEMGYV
;
A
#
# COMPACT_ATOMS: atom_id res chain seq x y z
N MET A 1 36.22 6.60 46.64
CA MET A 1 36.24 7.73 45.70
C MET A 1 36.92 7.26 44.42
N ALA A 2 36.15 6.82 43.43
CA ALA A 2 36.65 6.33 42.15
C ALA A 2 36.45 7.42 41.10
N CYS A 3 37.52 7.83 40.41
CA CYS A 3 37.44 8.60 39.17
C CYS A 3 37.30 7.60 38.01
N GLY A 4 36.25 7.75 37.23
CA GLY A 4 35.99 6.98 36.03
C GLY A 4 35.31 7.86 35.00
N ASP A 5 36.09 8.72 34.33
CA ASP A 5 35.63 9.52 33.19
C ASP A 5 35.60 8.63 31.95
N ASN A 6 34.41 8.14 31.61
CA ASN A 6 34.15 7.55 30.30
C ASN A 6 33.54 8.63 29.40
N ALA A 7 34.31 9.01 28.38
CA ALA A 7 33.91 9.94 27.33
C ALA A 7 32.57 9.52 26.71
N GLY A 8 31.63 10.47 26.68
CA GLY A 8 30.33 10.31 26.06
C GLY A 8 30.46 10.07 24.55
N SER A 9 30.07 8.87 24.14
CA SER A 9 29.58 8.60 22.80
C SER A 9 28.17 8.03 22.95
N LYS A 10 27.20 8.73 22.37
CA LYS A 10 26.04 8.18 21.65
C LYS A 10 25.15 9.33 21.19
N ASP A 11 25.45 9.76 19.97
CA ASP A 11 24.47 9.94 18.90
C ASP A 11 23.11 10.51 19.31
N ALA A 12 23.01 11.83 19.24
CA ALA A 12 21.76 12.50 18.97
C ALA A 12 21.33 12.15 17.54
N LYS A 13 20.63 11.03 17.36
CA LYS A 13 19.83 10.81 16.16
C LYS A 13 18.57 11.66 16.32
N GLY A 14 18.65 12.89 15.84
CA GLY A 14 17.48 13.73 15.63
C GLY A 14 16.57 13.06 14.61
N ASP A 15 15.37 12.73 15.06
CA ASP A 15 14.34 12.09 14.27
C ASP A 15 13.89 13.09 13.19
N ASP A 16 14.29 12.86 11.94
CA ASP A 16 13.71 13.52 10.78
C ASP A 16 12.27 13.02 10.61
N SER A 17 11.40 13.50 11.50
CA SER A 17 9.95 13.41 11.35
C SER A 17 9.51 14.53 10.43
N THR A 18 9.89 14.43 9.15
CA THR A 18 9.06 15.01 8.09
C THR A 18 7.84 14.12 7.96
N SER A 19 6.93 14.26 8.92
CA SER A 19 5.59 13.68 8.92
C SER A 19 4.83 14.35 7.78
N ALA A 20 4.89 13.75 6.59
CA ALA A 20 3.88 13.97 5.57
C ALA A 20 2.56 13.54 6.20
N MET A 21 1.71 14.52 6.52
CA MET A 21 0.32 14.24 6.90
C MET A 21 -0.26 13.29 5.86
N PRO A 22 -1.04 12.26 6.25
CA PRO A 22 -1.68 11.42 5.28
C PRO A 22 -2.55 12.34 4.43
N THR A 23 -2.14 12.53 3.17
CA THR A 23 -3.04 13.12 2.19
C THR A 23 -4.25 12.20 2.20
N ALA A 24 -5.43 12.76 2.46
CA ALA A 24 -6.66 11.99 2.55
C ALA A 24 -6.75 11.08 1.31
N VAL A 25 -6.54 9.78 1.51
CA VAL A 25 -6.49 8.79 0.43
C VAL A 25 -7.84 8.81 -0.25
N LYS A 26 -7.87 9.15 -1.54
CA LYS A 26 -9.10 9.10 -2.35
C LYS A 26 -9.17 7.73 -2.98
N LEU A 27 -9.43 6.74 -2.15
CA LEU A 27 -9.54 5.35 -2.57
C LEU A 27 -10.75 5.20 -3.51
N LYS A 28 -10.50 4.64 -4.69
CA LYS A 28 -11.54 4.23 -5.62
C LYS A 28 -11.48 2.74 -5.83
N GLU A 29 -12.67 2.16 -5.95
CA GLU A 29 -12.88 0.74 -6.15
C GLU A 29 -13.73 0.53 -7.40
N GLU A 30 -13.26 -0.34 -8.29
CA GLU A 30 -13.94 -0.64 -9.53
C GLU A 30 -14.02 -2.15 -9.73
N ASN A 31 -15.22 -2.64 -10.02
CA ASN A 31 -15.42 -4.00 -10.52
C ASN A 31 -15.22 -3.98 -12.03
N VAL A 32 -14.25 -4.74 -12.51
CA VAL A 32 -13.88 -4.77 -13.93
C VAL A 32 -14.25 -6.12 -14.50
N THR A 33 -15.15 -6.14 -15.47
CA THR A 33 -15.39 -7.35 -16.28
C THR A 33 -14.47 -7.30 -17.50
N TYR A 34 -13.65 -8.32 -17.66
CA TYR A 34 -12.76 -8.48 -18.82
C TYR A 34 -13.00 -9.84 -19.47
N LYS A 35 -12.56 -9.98 -20.71
CA LYS A 35 -12.73 -11.23 -21.47
C LYS A 35 -11.41 -11.95 -21.61
N ASP A 36 -11.45 -13.24 -21.38
CA ASP A 36 -10.43 -14.19 -21.80
C ASP A 36 -11.07 -15.17 -22.78
N ASP A 37 -10.76 -14.99 -24.06
CA ASP A 37 -11.40 -15.67 -25.20
C ASP A 37 -12.94 -15.55 -25.16
N THR A 38 -13.64 -16.65 -24.88
CA THR A 38 -15.11 -16.68 -24.78
C THR A 38 -15.64 -16.44 -23.36
N THR A 39 -14.76 -16.38 -22.36
CA THR A 39 -15.13 -16.35 -20.95
C THR A 39 -15.09 -14.92 -20.42
N ASN A 40 -16.16 -14.49 -19.75
CA ASN A 40 -16.15 -13.23 -19.00
C ASN A 40 -15.60 -13.49 -17.60
N LEU A 41 -14.53 -12.78 -17.25
CA LEU A 41 -13.89 -12.80 -15.95
C LEU A 41 -14.19 -11.51 -15.21
N ASN A 42 -14.35 -11.60 -13.89
CA ASN A 42 -14.63 -10.46 -13.04
C ASN A 42 -13.42 -10.21 -12.14
N GLY A 43 -12.84 -9.02 -12.28
CA GLY A 43 -11.76 -8.50 -11.46
C GLY A 43 -12.23 -7.36 -10.56
N PHE A 44 -11.35 -6.99 -9.64
CA PHE A 44 -11.51 -5.85 -8.75
C PHE A 44 -10.22 -5.05 -8.78
N VAL A 45 -10.33 -3.74 -8.93
CA VAL A 45 -9.20 -2.82 -8.92
C VAL A 45 -9.45 -1.78 -7.85
N ALA A 46 -8.43 -1.53 -7.03
CA ALA A 46 -8.44 -0.44 -6.05
C ALA A 46 -7.22 0.44 -6.30
N PHE A 47 -7.41 1.75 -6.28
CA PHE A 47 -6.32 2.71 -6.45
C PHE A 47 -6.68 4.06 -5.83
N ASP A 48 -5.68 4.84 -5.45
CA ASP A 48 -5.90 6.24 -5.05
C ASP A 48 -5.94 7.14 -6.30
N GLU A 49 -7.05 7.85 -6.49
CA GLU A 49 -7.30 8.81 -7.58
C GLU A 49 -6.45 10.09 -7.47
N SER A 50 -5.83 10.34 -6.32
CA SER A 50 -4.99 11.51 -6.09
C SER A 50 -3.70 11.49 -6.90
N PHE A 51 -3.32 10.32 -7.43
CA PHE A 51 -2.11 10.12 -8.22
C PHE A 51 -2.43 10.05 -9.71
N SER A 52 -1.77 10.89 -10.49
CA SER A 52 -1.90 10.95 -11.96
C SER A 52 -0.70 10.36 -12.71
N THR A 53 0.29 9.85 -11.99
CA THR A 53 1.55 9.32 -12.54
C THR A 53 1.51 7.79 -12.65
N ALA A 54 2.36 7.22 -13.52
CA ALA A 54 2.50 5.78 -13.63
C ALA A 54 3.09 5.17 -12.34
N ARG A 55 2.52 4.06 -11.88
CA ARG A 55 2.87 3.40 -10.61
C ARG A 55 3.00 1.90 -10.81
N PRO A 56 3.77 1.21 -9.95
CA PRO A 56 3.83 -0.24 -9.96
C PRO A 56 2.44 -0.84 -9.70
N ALA A 57 2.06 -1.81 -10.53
CA ALA A 57 0.82 -2.56 -10.37
C ALA A 57 1.07 -3.90 -9.65
N VAL A 58 0.17 -4.29 -8.76
CA VAL A 58 0.21 -5.53 -8.00
C VAL A 58 -1.05 -6.33 -8.28
N ILE A 59 -0.88 -7.52 -8.86
CA ILE A 59 -1.99 -8.45 -9.12
C ILE A 59 -2.13 -9.39 -7.93
N ILE A 60 -3.30 -9.37 -7.29
CA ILE A 60 -3.67 -10.35 -6.26
C ILE A 60 -4.42 -11.49 -6.93
N VAL A 61 -3.84 -12.69 -6.88
CA VAL A 61 -4.53 -13.91 -7.30
C VAL A 61 -5.37 -14.41 -6.12
N PRO A 62 -6.70 -14.45 -6.23
CA PRO A 62 -7.56 -14.93 -5.16
C PRO A 62 -7.39 -16.43 -4.94
N GLU A 63 -7.87 -16.89 -3.79
CA GLU A 63 -7.99 -18.32 -3.48
C GLU A 63 -8.99 -19.03 -4.41
N TRP A 64 -9.05 -20.37 -4.36
CA TRP A 64 -9.89 -21.18 -5.26
C TRP A 64 -11.40 -20.89 -5.15
N TRP A 65 -11.83 -20.19 -4.09
CA TRP A 65 -13.20 -19.69 -3.93
C TRP A 65 -13.51 -18.44 -4.76
N GLY A 66 -12.51 -17.88 -5.44
CA GLY A 66 -12.64 -16.72 -6.30
C GLY A 66 -12.60 -15.38 -5.56
N LEU A 67 -13.13 -14.34 -6.21
CA LEU A 67 -13.06 -12.95 -5.76
C LEU A 67 -14.00 -12.67 -4.58
N ASN A 68 -13.56 -13.01 -3.37
CA ASN A 68 -14.26 -12.72 -2.12
C ASN A 68 -13.76 -11.41 -1.46
N GLU A 69 -14.17 -11.12 -0.22
CA GLU A 69 -13.79 -9.87 0.46
C GLU A 69 -12.33 -9.82 0.93
N TYR A 70 -11.68 -10.96 1.14
CA TYR A 70 -10.28 -11.02 1.57
C TYR A 70 -9.31 -10.40 0.54
N PRO A 71 -9.26 -10.85 -0.74
CA PRO A 71 -8.39 -10.26 -1.75
C PRO A 71 -8.75 -8.80 -2.04
N LYS A 72 -10.04 -8.43 -1.99
CA LYS A 72 -10.46 -7.02 -2.14
C LYS A 72 -9.91 -6.16 -1.01
N LYS A 73 -10.01 -6.61 0.25
CA LYS A 73 -9.42 -5.90 1.38
C LYS A 73 -7.91 -5.71 1.20
N ARG A 74 -7.20 -6.74 0.75
CA ARG A 74 -5.76 -6.63 0.46
C ARG A 74 -5.46 -5.65 -0.67
N ALA A 75 -6.28 -5.61 -1.71
CA ALA A 75 -6.15 -4.62 -2.78
C ALA A 75 -6.31 -3.19 -2.25
N ARG A 76 -7.27 -2.94 -1.35
CA ARG A 76 -7.47 -1.63 -0.70
C ARG A 76 -6.25 -1.21 0.13
N GLU A 77 -5.73 -2.10 0.97
CA GLU A 77 -4.53 -1.83 1.78
C GLU A 77 -3.32 -1.47 0.92
N LEU A 78 -3.13 -2.15 -0.22
CA LEU A 78 -2.06 -1.83 -1.17
C LEU A 78 -2.31 -0.48 -1.86
N ALA A 79 -3.55 -0.18 -2.23
CA ALA A 79 -3.93 1.09 -2.83
C ALA A 79 -3.71 2.29 -1.88
N GLU A 80 -3.96 2.11 -0.57
CA GLU A 80 -3.65 3.10 0.47
C GLU A 80 -2.14 3.38 0.58
N MET A 81 -1.30 2.38 0.27
CA MET A 81 0.16 2.52 0.21
C MET A 81 0.65 3.11 -1.12
N GLY A 82 -0.25 3.41 -2.06
CA GLY A 82 0.06 4.02 -3.36
C GLY A 82 0.30 3.03 -4.50
N TYR A 83 -0.03 1.75 -4.34
CA TYR A 83 0.00 0.78 -5.43
C TYR A 83 -1.31 0.79 -6.24
N VAL A 84 -1.31 0.10 -7.40
CA VAL A 84 -2.49 -0.12 -8.26
C VAL A 84 -2.69 -1.61 -8.49
#